data_AF-A0A924I1K8-F1
#
_entry.id   AF-A0A924I1K8-F1
#
_cell.length_a   1.000
_cell.length_b   1.000
_cell.length_c   1.000
_cell.angle_alpha   90.00
_cell.angle_beta   90.00
_cell.angle_gamma   90.00
#
_symmetry.space_group_name_H-M   'P 1'
#
loop_
_entity.id
_entity.type
_entity.pdbx_description
1 polymer ?
#
loop_
_entity_poly.entity_id
_entity_poly.type
_entity_poly.pdbx_seq_one_letter_code
_entity_poly.pdbx_strand_id
1 'polypeptide(L)'
;MLSPKYLQALIDRAHTEEWQELDLSGMGLTDLPPEIGKLTGLKKLVLGKFDNETRELRGNQLTAIPDVVFQLSQLEELYLRSNQI
;
A
#
# COMPACT_ATOMS: atom_id res chain seq x y z
N MET A 1 0.96 -16.11 -2.11
CA MET A 1 0.39 -14.95 -2.83
C MET A 1 -0.83 -14.49 -2.06
N LEU A 2 -0.94 -13.21 -1.74
CA LEU A 2 -2.13 -12.64 -1.10
C LEU A 2 -3.34 -12.83 -2.02
N SER A 3 -4.52 -13.16 -1.47
CA SER A 3 -5.72 -13.24 -2.30
C SER A 3 -6.23 -11.83 -2.64
N PRO A 4 -6.67 -11.57 -3.89
CA PRO A 4 -7.25 -10.26 -4.25
C PRO A 4 -8.44 -9.85 -3.37
N LYS A 5 -9.25 -10.83 -2.94
CA LYS A 5 -10.38 -10.60 -2.03
C LYS A 5 -9.95 -10.06 -0.67
N TYR A 6 -8.83 -10.55 -0.15
CA TYR A 6 -8.30 -10.07 1.13
C TYR A 6 -7.79 -8.63 1.00
N LEU A 7 -7.07 -8.31 -0.07
CA LEU A 7 -6.61 -6.94 -0.32
C LEU A 7 -7.78 -5.96 -0.41
N GLN A 8 -8.82 -6.33 -1.15
CA GLN A 8 -10.02 -5.50 -1.28
C GLN A 8 -10.68 -5.25 0.07
N ALA A 9 -10.89 -6.32 0.86
CA ALA A 9 -11.49 -6.21 2.19
C ALA A 9 -10.65 -5.35 3.14
N LEU A 10 -9.32 -5.42 3.04
CA LEU A 10 -8.42 -4.57 3.83
C LEU A 10 -8.55 -3.10 3.45
N ILE A 11 -8.64 -2.77 2.15
CA ILE A 11 -8.85 -1.40 1.69
C ILE A 11 -10.25 -0.90 2.07
N ASP A 12 -11.29 -1.74 1.96
CA ASP A 12 -12.65 -1.42 2.44
C ASP A 12 -12.67 -1.10 3.94
N ARG A 13 -11.95 -1.90 4.72
CA ARG A 13 -11.80 -1.68 6.16
C ARG A 13 -11.04 -0.39 6.46
N ALA A 14 -9.89 -0.17 5.82
CA ALA A 14 -9.10 1.04 5.99
C ALA A 14 -9.90 2.32 5.66
N HIS A 15 -10.80 2.24 4.67
CA HIS A 15 -11.72 3.33 4.35
C HIS A 15 -12.77 3.53 5.45
N THR A 16 -13.44 2.45 5.86
CA THR A 16 -14.53 2.50 6.85
C THR A 16 -14.06 2.98 8.23
N GLU A 17 -12.84 2.60 8.60
CA GLU A 17 -12.22 2.96 9.88
C GLU A 17 -11.34 4.23 9.76
N GLU A 18 -11.35 4.92 8.62
CA GLU A 18 -10.62 6.17 8.39
C GLU A 18 -9.12 6.09 8.75
N TRP A 19 -8.46 5.00 8.34
CA TRP A 19 -7.05 4.80 8.64
C TRP A 19 -6.19 5.91 8.01
N GLN A 20 -5.27 6.43 8.81
CA GLN A 20 -4.26 7.39 8.36
C GLN A 20 -3.00 6.70 7.84
N GLU A 21 -2.77 5.44 8.23
CA GLU A 21 -1.62 4.67 7.79
C GLU A 21 -2.05 3.28 7.30
N LEU A 22 -1.49 2.85 6.17
CA LEU A 22 -1.73 1.53 5.61
C LEU A 22 -0.40 0.92 5.16
N ASP A 23 -0.07 -0.24 5.74
CA ASP A 23 1.12 -1.01 5.39
C ASP A 23 0.74 -2.27 4.63
N LEU A 24 1.16 -2.32 3.37
CA LEU A 24 1.00 -3.45 2.44
C LEU A 24 2.36 -4.07 2.07
N SER A 25 3.44 -3.76 2.80
CA SER A 25 4.78 -4.28 2.52
C SER A 25 4.84 -5.80 2.66
N GLY A 26 5.58 -6.47 1.77
CA GLY A 26 5.78 -7.92 1.85
C GLY A 26 4.55 -8.78 1.54
N MET A 27 3.49 -8.22 0.96
CA MET A 27 2.27 -8.94 0.60
C MET A 27 2.37 -9.71 -0.73
N GLY A 28 3.46 -9.51 -1.48
CA GLY A 28 3.68 -10.13 -2.79
C GLY A 28 2.73 -9.60 -3.87
N LEU A 29 2.30 -8.35 -3.75
CA LEU A 29 1.44 -7.68 -4.74
C LEU A 29 2.18 -7.51 -6.06
N THR A 30 1.54 -7.84 -7.18
CA THR A 30 2.04 -7.51 -8.53
C THR A 30 1.50 -6.17 -9.01
N ASP A 31 0.32 -5.81 -8.54
CA ASP A 31 -0.38 -4.56 -8.87
C ASP A 31 -1.06 -4.00 -7.62
N LEU A 32 -1.23 -2.67 -7.60
CA LEU A 32 -2.01 -1.98 -6.58
C LEU A 32 -3.37 -1.61 -7.18
N PRO A 33 -4.49 -2.05 -6.59
CA PRO A 33 -5.83 -1.81 -7.14
C PRO A 33 -6.20 -0.31 -7.06
N PRO A 34 -6.91 0.23 -8.06
CA PRO A 34 -7.31 1.65 -8.07
C PRO A 34 -8.24 2.03 -6.91
N GLU A 35 -8.88 1.05 -6.26
CA GLU A 35 -9.70 1.22 -5.06
C GLU A 35 -8.93 1.83 -3.88
N ILE A 36 -7.59 1.84 -3.91
CA ILE A 36 -6.76 2.60 -2.97
C ILE A 36 -7.11 4.10 -2.96
N GLY A 37 -7.63 4.63 -4.08
CA GLY A 37 -8.03 6.03 -4.24
C GLY A 37 -9.17 6.47 -3.31
N LYS A 38 -9.93 5.53 -2.71
CA LYS A 38 -10.99 5.88 -1.74
C LYS A 38 -10.44 6.24 -0.36
N LEU A 39 -9.16 5.99 -0.09
CA LEU A 39 -8.51 6.27 1.19
C LEU A 39 -8.10 7.75 1.27
N THR A 40 -9.04 8.67 1.12
CA THR A 40 -8.79 10.12 1.01
C THR A 40 -8.20 10.75 2.28
N GLY A 41 -8.35 10.10 3.43
CA GLY A 41 -7.73 10.48 4.71
C GLY A 41 -6.38 9.81 4.98
N LEU A 42 -5.86 9.00 4.06
CA LEU A 42 -4.59 8.30 4.24
C LEU A 42 -3.43 9.29 4.15
N LYS A 43 -2.59 9.30 5.18
CA LYS A 43 -1.36 10.10 5.28
C LYS A 43 -0.12 9.30 4.92
N LYS A 44 -0.12 7.99 5.17
CA LYS A 44 1.03 7.13 4.93
C LYS A 44 0.63 5.84 4.23
N LEU A 45 1.27 5.57 3.10
CA LEU A 45 1.15 4.31 2.37
C LEU A 45 2.51 3.62 2.28
N VAL A 46 2.62 2.41 2.84
CA VAL A 46 3.85 1.61 2.83
C VAL A 46 3.68 0.42 1.90
N LEU A 47 4.35 0.44 0.75
CA LEU A 47 4.37 -0.65 -0.24
C LEU A 47 5.68 -1.43 -0.21
N GLY A 48 6.67 -0.95 0.55
CA GLY A 48 7.84 -1.70 0.94
C GLY A 48 8.79 -0.92 1.87
N LYS A 49 9.41 -1.63 2.82
CA LYS A 49 10.19 -1.07 3.92
C LYS A 49 11.37 -1.98 4.30
N PHE A 50 12.29 -1.43 5.09
CA PHE A 50 13.22 -2.25 5.85
C PHE A 50 12.52 -2.70 7.13
N ASP A 51 12.47 -4.01 7.36
CA ASP A 51 11.93 -4.60 8.57
C ASP A 51 13.05 -4.72 9.60
N ASN A 52 12.92 -4.00 10.72
CA ASN A 52 13.93 -3.97 11.77
C ASN A 52 14.00 -5.28 12.57
N GLU A 53 12.91 -6.04 12.64
CA GLU A 53 12.84 -7.29 13.39
C GLU A 53 13.55 -8.40 12.63
N THR A 54 13.25 -8.53 11.34
CA THR A 54 13.88 -9.55 10.48
C THR A 54 15.20 -9.09 9.87
N ARG A 55 15.52 -7.79 9.94
CA ARG A 55 16.67 -7.15 9.29
C ARG A 55 16.69 -7.34 7.76
N GLU A 56 15.52 -7.48 7.17
CA GLU A 56 15.34 -7.74 5.75
C GLU A 56 14.58 -6.61 5.05
N LEU A 57 14.78 -6.52 3.75
CA LEU A 57 13.92 -5.71 2.89
C LEU A 57 12.61 -6.46 2.63
N ARG A 58 11.49 -5.84 3.00
CA ARG A 58 10.15 -6.34 2.66
C ARG A 58 9.50 -5.40 1.66
N GLY A 59 9.22 -5.90 0.47
CA GLY A 59 8.50 -5.14 -0.55
C GLY A 59 7.54 -6.01 -1.34
N ASN A 60 7.02 -5.46 -2.43
CA ASN A 60 6.12 -6.15 -3.34
C ASN A 60 6.80 -6.31 -4.72
N GLN A 61 6.05 -6.74 -5.72
CA GLN A 61 6.48 -6.92 -7.11
C GLN A 61 5.81 -5.89 -8.02
N LEU A 62 5.45 -4.72 -7.47
CA LEU A 62 4.82 -3.66 -8.23
C LEU A 62 5.79 -3.15 -9.29
N THR A 63 5.29 -2.94 -10.51
CA THR A 63 6.04 -2.32 -11.62
C THR A 63 5.55 -0.91 -11.94
N ALA A 64 4.39 -0.54 -11.39
CA ALA A 64 3.81 0.80 -11.50
C ALA A 64 2.97 1.11 -10.27
N ILE A 65 2.70 2.40 -10.07
CA ILE A 65 1.74 2.92 -9.09
C ILE A 65 0.57 3.52 -9.86
N PRO A 66 -0.69 3.16 -9.56
CA PRO A 66 -1.83 3.73 -10.26
C PRO A 66 -1.98 5.22 -9.94
N ASP A 67 -2.38 6.02 -10.94
CA ASP A 67 -2.43 7.48 -10.85
C ASP A 67 -3.27 8.01 -9.67
N VAL A 68 -4.26 7.24 -9.25
CA VAL A 68 -5.13 7.56 -8.10
C VAL A 68 -4.35 7.75 -6.80
N VAL A 69 -3.18 7.13 -6.63
CA VAL A 69 -2.33 7.35 -5.44
C VAL A 69 -1.83 8.79 -5.40
N PHE A 70 -1.52 9.38 -6.56
CA PHE A 70 -1.09 10.78 -6.65
C PHE A 70 -2.25 11.78 -6.51
N GLN A 71 -3.50 11.28 -6.46
CA GLN A 71 -4.70 12.08 -6.20
C GLN A 71 -5.12 12.04 -4.71
N LEU A 72 -4.46 11.22 -3.88
CA LEU A 72 -4.70 11.19 -2.43
C LEU A 72 -4.16 12.47 -1.80
N SER A 73 -5.01 13.48 -1.66
CA SER A 73 -4.63 14.84 -1.25
C SER A 73 -4.03 14.95 0.16
N GLN A 74 -4.25 13.94 1.02
CA GLN A 74 -3.68 13.90 2.37
C GLN A 74 -2.44 13.01 2.48
N LEU A 75 -2.01 12.35 1.40
CA LEU A 75 -0.85 11.46 1.45
C LEU A 75 0.44 12.28 1.61
N GLU A 76 1.09 12.11 2.75
CA GLU A 76 2.33 12.78 3.14
C GLU A 76 3.55 11.86 2.88
N GLU A 77 3.38 10.55 3.03
CA GLU A 77 4.46 9.57 2.95
C GLU A 77 4.09 8.37 2.05
N LEU A 78 4.95 8.08 1.06
CA LEU A 78 4.84 6.91 0.19
C LEU A 78 6.15 6.12 0.18
N TYR A 79 6.14 4.90 0.72
CA TYR A 79 7.32 4.03 0.76
C TYR A 79 7.23 2.95 -0.32
N LEU A 80 8.17 2.98 -1.28
CA LEU A 80 8.19 2.07 -2.43
C LEU A 80 9.38 1.09 -2.42
N ARG A 81 10.20 1.08 -1.36
CA ARG A 81 11.47 0.32 -1.36
C ARG A 81 11.22 -1.17 -1.63
N SER A 82 12.13 -1.83 -2.35
CA SER A 82 12.02 -3.26 -2.67
C SER A 82 10.79 -3.62 -3.52
N ASN A 83 10.38 -2.72 -4.42
CA ASN A 83 9.49 -2.99 -5.56
C ASN A 83 10.29 -3.03 -6.88
N GLN A 84 9.60 -3.18 -8.02
CA GLN A 84 10.17 -3.18 -9.37
C GLN A 84 9.78 -1.91 -10.17
N ILE A 85 9.56 -0.81 -9.44
CA ILE A 85 9.21 0.53 -9.96
C ILE A 85 10.48 1.34 -10.22
#